data_AF-A0A9R1NCM7-F1
#
_entry.id   AF-A0A9R1NCM7-F1
#
_cell.length_a   1.000
_cell.length_b   1.000
_cell.length_c   1.000
_cell.angle_alpha   90.00
_cell.angle_beta   90.00
_cell.angle_gamma   90.00
#
_symmetry.space_group_name_H-M   'P 1'
#
loop_
_entity.id
_entity.type
_entity.pdbx_description
1 polymer ?
#
loop_
_entity_poly.entity_id
_entity_poly.type
_entity_poly.pdbx_seq_one_letter_code
_entity_poly.pdbx_strand_id
1 'polypeptide(L)' 'MDPIKYFTFSMIISILGIRGILLNRRNILIMSMPIESMLLAVNLNFLVFSISLD' A
#
# COMPACT_ATOMS: atom_id res chain seq x y z
N MET A 1 -19.64 -7.04 -3.92
CA MET A 1 -18.44 -6.52 -3.24
C MET A 1 -17.89 -5.41 -4.10
N ASP A 2 -17.94 -4.15 -3.65
CA ASP A 2 -17.62 -3.00 -4.50
C ASP A 2 -16.10 -2.85 -4.72
N PRO A 3 -15.59 -3.01 -5.96
CA PRO A 3 -14.14 -2.95 -6.23
C PRO A 3 -13.55 -1.57 -5.88
N ILE A 4 -14.36 -0.51 -5.98
CA ILE A 4 -14.00 0.86 -5.63
C ILE A 4 -13.56 0.98 -4.16
N LYS A 5 -14.19 0.22 -3.26
CA LYS A 5 -13.87 0.27 -1.82
C LYS A 5 -12.51 -0.34 -1.53
N TYR A 6 -12.19 -1.47 -2.17
CA TYR A 6 -10.87 -2.12 -2.03
C TYR A 6 -9.76 -1.31 -2.68
N PHE A 7 -10.03 -0.70 -3.83
CA PHE A 7 -9.09 0.22 -4.48
C PHE A 7 -8.77 1.43 -3.59
N THR A 8 -9.80 2.03 -3.00
CA THR A 8 -9.64 3.15 -2.05
C THR A 8 -8.83 2.73 -0.82
N PHE A 9 -9.08 1.54 -0.27
CA PHE A 9 -8.34 1.02 0.87
C PHE A 9 -6.85 0.81 0.55
N SER A 10 -6.54 0.19 -0.60
CA SER A 10 -5.16 0.01 -1.10
C SER A 10 -4.46 1.37 -1.29
N MET A 11 -5.15 2.37 -1.86
CA MET A 11 -4.61 3.74 -1.99
C MET A 11 -4.27 4.36 -0.63
N ILE A 12 -5.15 4.24 0.37
CA ILE A 12 -4.92 4.80 1.71
C ILE A 12 -3.65 4.18 2.34
N ILE A 13 -3.48 2.86 2.25
CA ILE A 13 -2.31 2.17 2.79
C ILE A 13 -1.03 2.62 2.07
N SER A 14 -1.08 2.77 0.74
CA SER A 14 0.06 3.25 -0.05
C SER A 14 0.50 4.66 0.36
N ILE A 15 -0.46 5.58 0.56
CA ILE A 15 -0.19 6.95 1.02
C ILE A 15 0.37 6.96 2.45
N LEU A 16 -0.15 6.10 3.34
CA LEU A 16 0.37 5.98 4.70
C LEU A 16 1.81 5.45 4.72
N GLY A 17 2.13 4.49 3.86
CA GLY A 17 3.49 4.00 3.67
C GLY A 17 4.47 5.10 3.23
N ILE A 18 4.08 5.92 2.24
CA ILE A 18 4.89 7.07 1.79
C ILE A 18 5.13 8.06 2.94
N ARG A 19 4.09 8.36 3.73
CA ARG A 19 4.23 9.23 4.92
C ARG A 19 5.17 8.64 5.95
N GLY A 20 5.12 7.33 6.19
CA GLY A 20 6.02 6.63 7.11
C GLY A 20 7.50 6.72 6.69
N ILE A 21 7.79 6.57 5.40
CA ILE A 21 9.15 6.70 4.84
C ILE A 21 9.67 8.14 5.00
N LEU A 22 8.82 9.15 4.78
CA LEU A 22 9.22 10.56 4.84
C LEU A 22 9.56 11.01 6.26
N LEU A 23 8.78 10.55 7.24
CA LEU A 23 8.97 10.89 8.65
C LEU A 23 10.23 10.25 9.25
N ASN A 24 10.58 9.05 8.81
CA ASN A 24 11.59 8.23 9.48
C ASN A 24 12.90 8.08 8.70
N ARG A 25 13.44 9.21 8.21
CA ARG A 25 14.65 9.28 7.36
C ARG A 25 15.97 8.86 8.02
N ARG A 26 16.04 8.85 9.36
CA ARG A 26 17.30 8.58 10.10
C ARG A 26 17.53 7.11 10.43
N ASN A 27 16.51 6.27 10.37
CA ASN A 27 16.62 4.88 10.81
C ASN A 27 16.17 3.92 9.71
N ILE A 28 17.16 3.38 8.99
CA ILE A 28 16.98 2.49 7.83
C ILE A 28 16.10 1.28 8.17
N LEU A 29 16.27 0.69 9.36
CA LEU A 29 15.49 -0.47 9.80
C LEU A 29 13.99 -0.15 9.98
N ILE A 30 13.67 1.06 10.42
CA ILE A 30 12.27 1.52 10.57
C ILE A 30 11.73 1.99 9.23
N MET A 31 12.59 2.45 8.31
CA MET A 31 12.23 2.79 6.94
C MET A 31 11.85 1.55 6.11
N SER A 32 12.35 0.36 6.48
CA SER A 32 11.97 -0.93 5.88
C SER A 32 10.51 -1.33 6.16
N MET A 33 9.96 -1.02 7.34
CA MET A 33 8.59 -1.39 7.71
C MET A 33 7.50 -0.77 6.81
N PRO A 34 7.50 0.56 6.53
CA PRO A 34 6.54 1.14 5.59
C PRO A 34 6.79 0.70 4.14
N ILE A 35 8.00 0.27 3.78
CA ILE A 35 8.28 -0.32 2.46
C ILE A 35 7.53 -1.64 2.28
N GLU A 36 7.53 -2.53 3.28
CA GLU A 36 6.72 -3.75 3.25
C GLU A 36 5.21 -3.43 3.17
N SER A 37 4.75 -2.40 3.89
CA SER A 37 3.36 -1.94 3.80
C SER A 37 2.99 -1.38 2.41
N MET A 38 3.91 -0.69 1.72
CA MET A 38 3.69 -0.23 0.34
C MET A 38 3.64 -1.40 -0.64
N LEU A 39 4.50 -2.40 -0.46
CA LEU A 39 4.51 -3.60 -1.28
C LEU A 39 3.21 -4.41 -1.12
N LEU A 40 2.70 -4.51 0.12
CA LEU A 40 1.39 -5.10 0.42
C LEU A 40 0.25 -4.34 -0.28
N ALA A 41 0.26 -3.01 -0.23
CA ALA A 41 -0.76 -2.18 -0.87
C ALA A 41 -0.80 -2.38 -2.39
N VAL A 42 0.37 -2.45 -3.04
CA VAL A 42 0.48 -2.72 -4.48
C VAL A 42 -0.01 -4.13 -4.81
N ASN A 43 0.33 -5.13 -3.99
CA ASN A 43 -0.12 -6.51 -4.21
C ASN A 43 -1.66 -6.64 -4.09
N LEU A 44 -2.26 -5.95 -3.11
CA LEU A 44 -3.72 -5.84 -3.01
C LEU A 44 -4.35 -5.15 -4.23
N ASN A 45 -3.68 -4.13 -4.79
CA ASN A 45 -4.15 -3.45 -6.01
C ASN A 45 -4.18 -4.41 -7.21
N PHE A 46 -3.10 -5.20 -7.39
CA PHE A 46 -3.03 -6.24 -8.42
C PHE A 46 -4.10 -7.31 -8.24
N LEU A 47 -4.35 -7.77 -7.01
CA LEU A 47 -5.40 -8.75 -6.73
C LEU A 47 -6.79 -8.23 -7.12
N VAL A 48 -7.11 -6.98 -6.76
CA VAL A 48 -8.38 -6.34 -7.14
C VAL A 48 -8.50 -6.21 -8.66
N PHE A 49 -7.39 -5.90 -9.34
CA PHE A 49 -7.35 -5.82 -10.80
C PHE A 49 -7.58 -7.19 -11.46
N SER A 50 -6.99 -8.26 -10.94
CA SER A 50 -7.24 -9.62 -11.41
C SER A 50 -8.70 -10.05 -11.24
N ILE A 51 -9.35 -9.68 -10.12
CA ILE A 51 -10.77 -10.01 -9.88
C ILE A 51 -11.72 -9.12 -10.70
N SER A 52 -11.32 -7.89 -11.02
CA SER A 52 -12.16 -6.94 -11.77
C SER A 52 -12.04 -7.09 -13.29
N LEU A 53 -10.98 -7.75 -13.77
CA LEU A 53 -10.74 -8.02 -15.20
C LEU A 53 -11.06 -9.46 -15.63
N ASP A 54 -11.27 -10.37 -14.68
CA ASP A 54 -11.99 -11.64 -14.90
C ASP A 54 -13.49 -11.37 -15.08
#